data_AF-A0A8T7LDH7-F1
#
_entry.id   AF-A0A8T7LDH7-F1
#
_cell.length_a   1.000
_cell.length_b   1.000
_cell.length_c   1.000
_cell.angle_alpha   90.00
_cell.angle_beta   90.00
_cell.angle_gamma   90.00
#
_symmetry.space_group_name_H-M   'P 1'
#
loop_
_entity.id
_entity.type
_entity.pdbx_description
1 polymer ?
#
loop_
_entity_poly.entity_id
_entity_poly.type
_entity_poly.pdbx_seq_one_letter_code
_entity_poly.pdbx_strand_id
1 'polypeptide(L)' 'MIFRILTSFGMIRHWRRDDSAALTHSANNKAVWCMMCNGFPHPFGQAAAEAFLMAVSRQSPVTLRNVL' A
#
# COMPACT_ATOMS: atom_id res chain seq x y z
N MET A 1 -6.59 6.38 -18.28
CA MET A 1 -7.58 5.28 -18.15
C MET A 1 -7.65 4.90 -16.68
N ILE A 2 -8.82 4.94 -16.07
CA ILE A 2 -9.00 4.68 -14.63
C ILE A 2 -9.14 3.16 -14.44
N PHE A 3 -8.15 2.51 -13.83
CA PHE A 3 -8.24 1.09 -13.48
C PHE A 3 -8.94 0.91 -12.12
N ARG A 4 -10.06 0.19 -12.14
CA ARG A 4 -10.80 -0.23 -10.95
C ARG A 4 -11.31 -1.65 -11.17
N ILE A 5 -11.14 -2.50 -10.17
CA ILE A 5 -11.75 -3.83 -10.10
C ILE A 5 -12.81 -3.76 -9.01
N LEU A 6 -14.08 -3.99 -9.38
CA LEU A 6 -15.17 -4.06 -8.41
C LEU A 6 -15.18 -5.43 -7.73
N THR A 7 -15.44 -5.45 -6.42
CA THR A 7 -15.68 -6.66 -5.63
C THR A 7 -17.06 -6.58 -5.00
N SER A 8 -17.54 -7.65 -4.37
CA SER A 8 -18.85 -7.66 -3.70
C SER A 8 -18.95 -6.71 -2.49
N PHE A 9 -17.82 -6.22 -1.98
CA PHE A 9 -17.74 -5.40 -0.77
C PHE A 9 -16.92 -4.11 -0.97
N GLY A 10 -16.49 -3.81 -2.18
CA GLY A 10 -15.66 -2.63 -2.44
C GLY A 10 -15.06 -2.58 -3.83
N MET A 11 -13.94 -1.88 -3.94
CA MET A 11 -13.20 -1.79 -5.18
C MET A 11 -11.69 -1.81 -4.91
N ILE A 12 -10.95 -2.43 -5.80
CA ILE A 12 -9.50 -2.33 -5.88
C ILE A 12 -9.18 -1.26 -6.93
N ARG A 13 -8.29 -0.34 -6.58
CA ARG A 13 -7.83 0.75 -7.45
C ARG A 13 -6.33 0.95 -7.29
N HIS A 14 -5.73 1.69 -8.21
CA HIS A 14 -4.37 2.17 -7.99
C HIS A 14 -4.26 2.99 -6.69
N TRP A 15 -3.07 2.90 -6.10
CA TRP A 15 -2.64 3.74 -4.98
C TRP A 15 -2.72 5.23 -5.34
N ARG A 16 -3.04 6.04 -4.34
CA ARG A 16 -3.10 7.50 -4.39
C ARG A 16 -2.27 8.07 -3.25
N ARG A 17 -1.75 9.28 -3.41
CA ARG A 17 -1.00 9.98 -2.34
C ARG A 17 -1.84 10.14 -1.07
N ASP A 18 -3.13 10.39 -1.23
CA ASP A 18 -4.06 10.59 -0.11
C ASP A 18 -4.30 9.30 0.71
N ASP A 19 -3.84 8.13 0.24
CA ASP A 19 -3.95 6.87 0.97
C ASP A 19 -3.00 6.79 2.17
N SER A 20 -2.09 7.76 2.34
CA SER A 20 -1.02 7.74 3.34
C SER A 20 -1.55 7.47 4.76
N ALA A 21 -2.57 8.22 5.21
CA ALA A 21 -3.12 8.04 6.56
C ALA A 21 -3.78 6.67 6.75
N ALA A 22 -4.54 6.18 5.76
CA ALA A 22 -5.19 4.88 5.82
C ALA A 22 -4.17 3.73 5.79
N LEU A 23 -3.09 3.89 5.02
CA LEU A 23 -1.97 2.96 4.95
C LEU A 23 -1.22 2.91 6.29
N THR A 24 -0.88 4.07 6.87
CA THR A 24 -0.24 4.17 8.18
C THR A 24 -1.05 3.50 9.28
N HIS A 25 -2.37 3.70 9.30
CA HIS A 25 -3.25 3.05 10.25
C HIS A 25 -3.24 1.52 10.06
N SER A 26 -3.45 1.05 8.84
CA SER A 26 -3.59 -0.38 8.53
C SER A 26 -2.27 -1.15 8.72
N ALA A 27 -1.14 -0.57 8.34
CA ALA A 27 0.19 -1.17 8.50
C ALA A 27 0.62 -1.26 9.98
N ASN A 28 0.04 -0.46 10.86
CA ASN A 28 0.26 -0.55 12.31
C ASN A 28 -0.68 -1.53 13.00
N ASN A 29 -1.66 -2.11 12.31
CA ASN A 29 -2.43 -3.20 12.87
C ASN A 29 -1.49 -4.41 13.06
N LYS A 30 -1.29 -4.83 14.31
CA LYS A 30 -0.36 -5.91 14.67
C LYS A 30 -0.66 -7.23 13.93
N ALA A 31 -1.95 -7.55 13.72
CA ALA A 31 -2.35 -8.76 12.99
C ALA A 31 -1.96 -8.69 11.51
N VAL A 32 -1.97 -7.50 10.91
CA VAL A 32 -1.49 -7.27 9.54
C VAL A 32 0.03 -7.28 9.50
N TRP A 33 0.68 -6.52 10.39
CA TRP A 33 2.13 -6.36 10.44
C TRP A 33 2.87 -7.70 10.63
N CYS A 34 2.40 -8.57 11.52
CA CYS A 34 3.04 -9.88 11.75
C CYS A 34 3.07 -10.77 10.49
N MET A 35 2.18 -10.53 9.52
CA MET A 35 2.15 -11.25 8.24
C MET A 35 2.99 -10.58 7.16
N MET A 36 3.48 -9.36 7.40
CA MET A 36 4.36 -8.65 6.49
C MET A 36 5.80 -8.92 6.91
N CYS A 37 6.42 -9.94 6.30
CA CYS A 37 7.76 -10.46 6.62
C CYS A 37 8.88 -9.42 6.83
N ASN A 38 8.71 -8.16 6.39
CA ASN A 38 9.72 -7.08 6.40
C ASN A 38 9.29 -5.83 5.59
N GLY A 39 8.16 -5.87 4.87
CA GLY A 39 7.75 -4.77 4.00
C GLY A 39 7.43 -3.45 4.71
N PHE A 40 6.94 -3.51 5.96
CA PHE A 40 6.64 -2.33 6.77
C PHE A 40 7.24 -2.47 8.18
N PRO A 41 8.17 -1.58 8.59
CA PRO A 41 8.65 -1.54 9.96
C PRO A 41 7.53 -1.14 10.91
N HIS A 42 7.50 -1.69 12.12
CA HIS A 42 6.56 -1.30 13.17
C HIS A 42 7.29 -0.56 14.30
N PRO A 43 6.83 0.64 14.70
CA PRO A 43 5.68 1.37 14.14
C PRO A 43 5.95 1.90 12.72
N PHE A 44 4.93 1.83 11.87
CA PHE A 44 4.98 2.34 10.50
C PHE A 44 4.58 3.82 10.49
N GLY A 45 5.51 4.69 10.14
CA GLY A 45 5.30 6.15 10.18
C GLY A 45 4.64 6.71 8.93
N GLN A 46 4.04 7.90 9.05
CA GLN A 46 3.44 8.65 7.94
C GLN A 46 4.46 8.93 6.81
N ALA A 47 5.68 9.32 7.16
CA ALA A 47 6.74 9.58 6.17
C ALA A 47 7.11 8.31 5.36
N ALA A 48 7.06 7.14 6.00
CA ALA A 48 7.30 5.86 5.32
C ALA A 48 6.14 5.50 4.38
N ALA A 49 4.89 5.80 4.77
CA ALA A 49 3.72 5.64 3.90
C ALA A 49 3.81 6.56 2.66
N GLU A 50 4.18 7.82 2.83
CA GLU A 50 4.37 8.76 1.73
C GLU A 50 5.49 8.33 0.77
N ALA A 51 6.63 7.87 1.33
CA ALA A 51 7.74 7.35 0.54
C ALA A 51 7.33 6.10 -0.26
N PHE A 52 6.59 5.18 0.35
CA PHE A 52 6.03 4.00 -0.32
C PHE A 52 5.10 4.41 -1.47
N LEU A 53 4.15 5.32 -1.21
CA LEU A 53 3.19 5.80 -2.22
C LEU A 53 3.89 6.52 -3.37
N MET A 54 4.95 7.27 -3.08
CA MET A 54 5.80 7.87 -4.11
C MET A 54 6.51 6.80 -4.96
N ALA A 55 7.06 5.76 -4.33
CA ALA A 55 7.76 4.69 -5.03
C ALA A 55 6.81 3.89 -5.95
N VAL A 56 5.64 3.46 -5.46
CA VAL A 56 4.68 2.71 -6.28
C VAL A 56 4.08 3.54 -7.40
N SER A 57 3.92 4.86 -7.22
CA SER A 57 3.42 5.75 -8.29
C SER A 57 4.34 5.83 -9.52
N ARG A 58 5.62 5.44 -9.37
CA ARG A 58 6.64 5.45 -10.43
C ARG A 58 6.82 4.07 -11.09
N GLN A 59 6.14 3.03 -10.60
CA GLN A 59 6.26 1.68 -11.16
C GLN A 59 5.36 1.50 -12.39
N SER A 60 5.83 0.76 -13.41
CA SER A 60 5.04 0.30 -14.55
C SER A 60 5.30 -1.18 -14.80
N PRO A 61 4.31 -2.08 -14.61
CA PRO A 61 2.96 -1.79 -14.11
C PRO A 61 2.98 -1.24 -12.67
N VAL A 62 1.92 -0.51 -12.29
CA VAL A 62 1.71 0.00 -10.90
C VAL A 62 1.31 -1.15 -9.97
N THR A 63 2.17 -2.17 -9.94
CA THR A 63 2.08 -3.40 -9.14
C THR A 63 3.50 -3.75 -8.77
N LEU A 64 3.72 -4.22 -7.54
CA LEU A 64 4.99 -4.80 -7.13
C LEU A 64 5.45 -5.82 -8.19
N ARG A 65 6.53 -5.49 -8.89
CA ARG A 65 7.13 -6.38 -9.88
C ARG A 65 7.62 -7.61 -9.12
N ASN A 66 7.06 -8.78 -9.45
CA ASN A 66 7.53 -10.08 -8.97
C ASN A 66 9.06 -10.16 -9.09
N VAL A 67 9.75 -10.27 -7.97
CA VAL A 67 11.01 -11.01 -7.86
C VAL A 67 10.73 -12.11 -6.83
N LEU A 68 10.21 -13.22 -7.35
CA LEU A 68 10.40 -14.55 -6.79
C LEU A 68 11.08 -15.36 -7.88
#